data_AF-A0A2S9FG67-F1
#
_entry.id   AF-A0A2S9FG67-F1
#
_cell.length_a   1.000
_cell.length_b   1.000
_cell.length_c   1.000
_cell.angle_alpha   90.00
_cell.angle_beta   90.00
_cell.angle_gamma   90.00
#
_symmetry.space_group_name_H-M   'P 1'
#
loop_
_entity.id
_entity.type
_entity.pdbx_description
1 polymer ?
#
loop_
_entity_poly.entity_id
_entity_poly.type
_entity_poly.pdbx_seq_one_letter_code
_entity_poly.pdbx_strand_id
1 'polypeptide(L)' 'AEVAAVAAFLLSSDASFVSGQAIAVDGGYTAGRDHHVTELMGLGEQ' A
#
# COMPACT_ATOMS: atom_id res chain seq x y z
N ALA A 1 3.24 -11.12 -6.29
CA ALA A 1 4.64 -11.29 -5.84
C ALA A 1 5.13 -10.11 -4.98
N GLU A 2 4.50 -8.95 -5.09
CA GLU A 2 5.00 -7.64 -4.70
C GLU A 2 4.89 -7.43 -3.19
N VAL A 3 3.76 -7.82 -2.59
CA VAL A 3 3.58 -7.85 -1.12
C VAL A 3 4.63 -8.75 -0.46
N ALA A 4 4.86 -9.94 -1.03
CA ALA A 4 5.87 -10.86 -0.51
C ALA A 4 7.29 -10.30 -0.63
N ALA A 5 7.60 -9.57 -1.71
CA ALA A 5 8.89 -8.91 -1.87
C ALA A 5 9.12 -7.82 -0.80
N VAL A 6 8.10 -7.01 -0.50
CA VAL A 6 8.21 -6.00 0.57
C VAL A 6 8.33 -6.67 1.94
N ALA A 7 7.59 -7.76 2.19
CA ALA A 7 7.74 -8.53 3.42
C ALA A 7 9.17 -9.12 3.55
N ALA A 8 9.73 -9.66 2.47
CA ALA A 8 11.10 -10.16 2.45
C ALA A 8 12.13 -9.06 2.72
N PHE A 9 11.94 -7.85 2.16
CA PHE A 9 12.78 -6.68 2.46
C PHE A 9 12.69 -6.28 3.94
N LEU A 10 11.48 -6.19 4.52
CA LEU A 10 11.29 -5.81 5.92
C LEU A 10 11.90 -6.81 6.91
N LEU A 11 12.05 -8.07 6.51
CA LEU A 11 12.72 -9.12 7.28
C LEU A 11 14.25 -9.14 7.09
N SER A 12 14.80 -8.34 6.17
CA SER A 12 16.23 -8.32 5.87
C SER A 12 16.99 -7.28 6.70
N SER A 13 18.33 -7.37 6.70
CA SER A 13 19.21 -6.37 7.31
C SER A 13 19.12 -4.99 6.66
N ASP A 14 18.66 -4.92 5.41
CA ASP A 14 18.57 -3.67 4.65
C ASP A 14 17.47 -2.76 5.18
N ALA A 15 16.48 -3.33 5.89
CA ALA A 15 15.43 -2.59 6.58
C ALA A 15 15.79 -2.21 8.03
N SER A 16 17.06 -2.27 8.43
CA SER A 16 17.52 -2.03 9.82
C SER A 16 17.12 -0.68 10.43
N PHE A 17 16.78 0.32 9.61
CA PHE A 17 16.28 1.63 10.06
C PHE A 17 14.75 1.79 9.92
N VAL A 18 14.03 0.78 9.43
CA VAL A 18 12.58 0.82 9.23
C VAL A 18 11.90 0.15 10.44
N SER A 19 11.46 0.97 11.40
CA SER A 19 10.79 0.50 12.61
C SER A 19 9.57 1.37 12.95
N GLY A 20 8.52 0.73 13.46
CA GLY A 20 7.26 1.41 13.79
C GLY A 20 6.51 2.01 12.60
N GLN A 21 6.83 1.59 11.38
CA GLN A 21 6.21 2.08 10.14
C GLN A 21 5.24 1.05 9.56
N ALA A 22 4.15 1.55 8.99
CA ALA A 22 3.28 0.78 8.10
C ALA A 22 3.60 1.19 6.65
N ILE A 23 4.15 0.26 5.85
CA ILE A 23 4.45 0.50 4.44
C ILE A 23 3.29 0.01 3.59
N ALA A 24 2.68 0.91 2.81
CA ALA A 24 1.61 0.57 1.88
C ALA A 24 2.16 -0.22 0.68
N VAL A 25 1.51 -1.33 0.35
CA VAL A 25 1.83 -2.19 -0.82
C VAL A 25 0.53 -2.57 -1.54
N ASP A 26 -0.17 -1.56 -2.05
CA ASP A 26 -1.56 -1.65 -2.49
C ASP A 26 -1.79 -1.18 -3.95
N GLY A 27 -0.70 -1.08 -4.73
CA GLY A 27 -0.80 -0.59 -6.11
C GLY A 27 -1.10 0.92 -6.20
N GLY A 28 -0.90 1.69 -5.13
CA GLY A 28 -1.08 3.15 -5.09
C GLY A 28 -2.46 3.62 -4.65
N TYR A 29 -3.30 2.71 -4.15
CA TYR A 29 -4.65 2.99 -3.74
C TYR A 29 -4.70 4.03 -2.60
N THR A 30 -3.88 3.84 -1.55
CA THR A 30 -3.73 4.81 -0.45
C THR A 30 -3.21 6.18 -0.91
N ALA A 31 -2.47 6.23 -2.02
CA ALA A 31 -1.97 7.48 -2.60
C ALA A 31 -3.01 8.19 -3.52
N GLY A 32 -4.24 7.71 -3.56
CA GLY A 32 -5.32 8.30 -4.37
C GLY A 32 -5.40 7.80 -5.80
N ARG A 33 -4.67 6.72 -6.19
CA ARG A 33 -5.02 5.97 -7.41
C ARG A 33 -6.24 5.12 -7.12
N ASP A 34 -7.41 5.76 -7.14
CA ASP A 34 -8.68 5.06 -7.15
C ASP A 34 -8.92 4.47 -8.55
N HIS A 35 -9.40 3.24 -8.59
CA HIS A 35 -9.89 2.58 -9.80
C HIS A 35 -11.35 2.96 -10.10
N HIS A 36 -11.80 4.10 -9.58
CA HIS A 36 -13.18 4.58 -9.56
C HIS A 36 -14.13 3.61 -8.82
N VAL A 37 -13.61 2.86 -7.86
CA VAL A 37 -14.43 1.92 -7.08
C VAL A 37 -15.32 2.70 -6.12
N THR A 38 -14.86 3.83 -5.62
CA THR A 38 -15.64 4.72 -4.75
C THR A 38 -16.87 5.25 -5.49
N GLU A 39 -16.72 5.68 -6.74
CA GLU A 39 -17.82 6.12 -7.61
C GLU A 39 -18.75 4.95 -7.98
N LEU A 40 -18.21 3.78 -8.34
CA LEU A 40 -19.02 2.60 -8.68
C LEU A 40 -19.94 2.18 -7.51
N MET A 41 -19.47 2.34 -6.29
CA MET A 41 -20.22 2.02 -5.06
C MET A 41 -21.16 3.15 -4.62
N GLY A 42 -21.22 4.27 -5.35
CA GLY A 42 -22.07 5.42 -5.03
C GLY A 42 -21.60 6.20 -3.79
N LEU A 43 -20.32 6.10 -3.45
CA LEU A 43 -19.70 6.71 -2.26
C LEU A 43 -18.85 7.95 -2.60
N GLY A 44 -18.82 8.37 -3.87
CA GLY A 44 -18.09 9.56 -4.32
C GLY A 44 -18.71 10.87 -3.80
N GLU A 45 -17.91 11.93 -3.81
CA GLU A 45 -18.37 13.29 -3.50
C GLU A 45 -19.55 13.66 -4.44
N GLN A 46 -20.64 14.22 -3.89
CA GLN A 46 -21.78 14.72 -4.68
C GLN A 46 -21.45 16.02 -5.42
#